data_AF-A0A519L3D0-F1
#
_entry.id   AF-A0A519L3D0-F1
#
_cell.length_a   1.000
_cell.length_b   1.000
_cell.length_c   1.000
_cell.angle_alpha   90.00
_cell.angle_beta   90.00
_cell.angle_gamma   90.00
#
_symmetry.space_group_name_H-M   'P 1'
#
loop_
_entity.id
_entity.type
_entity.pdbx_description
1 polymer ?
#
loop_
_entity_poly.entity_id
_entity_poly.type
_entity_poly.pdbx_seq_one_letter_code
_entity_poly.pdbx_strand_id
1 'polypeptide(L)'
;MKILRILVALAIIGYAGWLAWPFLSPLIDGASPDMGSMRAEAEVLTGGDLFGFIPGWALWVGAIVLYLVAALMLGAGNTKASVAYFLGFIADAVLRLAMDRSGGNADIAARSAPPASDFPIDPLWLILGALFLLGVLVVVLARRQRRHRIPGQLSF
;
A
#
# COMPACT_ATOMS: atom_id res chain seq x y z
N MET A 1 5.22 0.58 -23.53
CA MET A 1 4.98 1.44 -22.34
C MET A 1 3.62 1.22 -21.67
N LYS A 2 2.52 1.02 -22.43
CA LYS A 2 1.18 0.76 -21.85
C LYS A 2 1.15 -0.51 -20.98
N ILE A 3 1.78 -1.59 -21.45
CA ILE A 3 1.85 -2.87 -20.72
C ILE A 3 2.56 -2.69 -19.37
N LEU A 4 3.79 -2.13 -19.35
CA LEU A 4 4.51 -1.85 -18.10
C LEU A 4 3.69 -0.99 -17.13
N ARG A 5 3.00 0.03 -17.63
CA ARG A 5 2.13 0.88 -16.80
C ARG A 5 0.97 0.11 -16.18
N ILE A 6 0.33 -0.77 -16.96
CA ILE A 6 -0.75 -1.64 -16.48
C ILE A 6 -0.22 -2.65 -15.47
N LEU A 7 0.96 -3.23 -15.72
CA LEU A 7 1.60 -4.15 -14.77
C LEU A 7 1.91 -3.47 -13.44
N VAL A 8 2.43 -2.23 -13.46
CA VAL A 8 2.67 -1.46 -12.23
C VAL A 8 1.37 -1.13 -11.53
N ALA A 9 0.34 -0.71 -12.25
CA ALA A 9 -0.98 -0.45 -11.66
C ALA A 9 -1.57 -1.72 -11.02
N LEU A 10 -1.47 -2.87 -11.69
CA LEU A 10 -1.91 -4.16 -11.14
C LEU A 10 -1.11 -4.58 -9.91
N ALA A 11 0.21 -4.35 -9.89
CA ALA A 11 1.03 -4.60 -8.70
C ALA A 11 0.59 -3.74 -7.50
N ILE A 12 0.28 -2.46 -7.74
CA ILE A 12 -0.24 -1.56 -6.69
C ILE A 12 -1.62 -2.03 -6.20
N ILE A 13 -2.52 -2.42 -7.12
CA ILE A 13 -3.85 -2.93 -6.77
C ILE A 13 -3.74 -4.24 -5.99
N GLY A 14 -2.86 -5.15 -6.41
CA GLY A 14 -2.62 -6.41 -5.70
C GLY A 14 -2.11 -6.16 -4.29
N TYR A 15 -1.20 -5.20 -4.12
CA TYR A 15 -0.72 -4.79 -2.79
C TYR A 15 -1.81 -4.14 -1.94
N ALA A 16 -2.62 -3.25 -2.51
CA ALA A 16 -3.75 -2.64 -1.81
C ALA A 16 -4.81 -3.69 -1.41
N GLY A 17 -5.06 -4.68 -2.26
CA GLY A 17 -5.93 -5.82 -1.97
C GLY A 17 -5.38 -6.71 -0.86
N TRP A 18 -4.06 -6.91 -0.84
CA TRP A 18 -3.39 -7.63 0.26
C TRP A 18 -3.48 -6.87 1.59
N LEU A 19 -3.27 -5.54 1.56
CA LEU A 19 -3.50 -4.67 2.72
C LEU A 19 -4.94 -4.75 3.22
N ALA A 20 -5.92 -4.78 2.32
CA ALA A 20 -7.35 -4.88 2.62
C ALA A 20 -7.81 -6.31 2.97
N TRP A 21 -6.94 -7.31 2.90
CA TRP A 21 -7.29 -8.72 3.07
C TRP A 21 -8.01 -9.06 4.38
N PRO A 22 -7.66 -8.47 5.55
CA PRO A 22 -8.37 -8.73 6.80
C PRO A 22 -9.87 -8.44 6.74
N PHE A 23 -10.29 -7.52 5.86
CA PHE A 23 -11.70 -7.19 5.63
C PHE A 23 -12.34 -8.03 4.53
N LEU A 24 -11.55 -8.47 3.55
CA LEU A 24 -12.03 -9.26 2.42
C LEU A 24 -12.22 -10.74 2.79
N SER A 25 -11.32 -11.33 3.58
CA SER A 25 -11.36 -12.75 3.96
C SER A 25 -12.68 -13.17 4.62
N PRO A 26 -13.21 -12.47 5.65
CA PRO A 26 -14.48 -12.84 6.27
C PRO A 26 -15.67 -12.88 5.30
N LEU A 27 -15.67 -11.98 4.31
CA LEU A 27 -16.69 -11.92 3.26
C LEU A 27 -16.62 -13.11 2.29
N ILE A 28 -15.42 -13.63 2.05
CA ILE A 28 -15.17 -14.76 1.14
C ILE A 28 -15.38 -16.09 1.86
N ASP A 29 -14.98 -16.18 3.13
CA ASP A 29 -15.06 -17.39 3.95
C ASP A 29 -16.46 -17.64 4.54
N GLY A 30 -17.42 -16.73 4.30
CA GLY A 30 -18.80 -16.84 4.79
C GLY A 30 -18.93 -16.70 6.31
N ALA A 31 -17.92 -16.14 6.98
CA ALA A 31 -17.92 -15.95 8.43
C ALA A 31 -18.86 -14.80 8.84
N SER A 32 -19.50 -14.91 10.00
CA SER A 32 -20.36 -13.85 10.54
C SER A 32 -19.59 -12.51 10.63
N PRO A 33 -20.18 -11.37 10.23
CA PRO A 33 -19.53 -10.05 10.24
C PRO A 33 -18.82 -9.72 11.56
N ASP A 34 -19.35 -10.21 12.68
CA ASP A 34 -18.80 -10.01 14.03
C ASP A 34 -17.39 -10.61 14.24
N MET A 35 -17.02 -11.69 13.55
CA MET A 35 -15.69 -12.29 13.68
C MET A 35 -14.64 -11.55 12.84
N GLY A 36 -15.08 -10.94 11.73
CA GLY A 36 -14.24 -10.07 10.90
C GLY A 36 -14.01 -8.71 11.56
N SER A 37 -15.04 -8.13 12.18
CA SER A 37 -14.91 -6.88 12.93
C SER A 37 -14.04 -7.03 14.17
N MET A 38 -14.15 -8.12 14.95
CA MET A 38 -13.27 -8.36 16.10
C MET A 38 -11.79 -8.53 15.71
N ARG A 39 -11.51 -9.13 14.53
CA ARG A 39 -10.13 -9.30 14.03
C ARG A 39 -9.57 -7.99 13.49
N ALA A 40 -10.39 -7.24 12.75
CA ALA A 40 -10.06 -5.90 12.29
C ALA A 40 -9.85 -4.94 13.47
N GLU A 41 -10.70 -4.99 14.50
CA GLU A 41 -10.52 -4.25 15.75
C GLU A 41 -9.25 -4.66 16.49
N ALA A 42 -8.91 -5.95 16.56
CA ALA A 42 -7.68 -6.42 17.21
C ALA A 42 -6.40 -5.98 16.46
N GLU A 43 -6.39 -5.98 15.12
CA GLU A 43 -5.30 -5.44 14.30
C GLU A 43 -5.24 -3.90 14.30
N VAL A 44 -6.36 -3.24 14.59
CA VAL A 44 -6.49 -1.77 14.61
C VAL A 44 -6.15 -1.17 15.98
N LEU A 45 -6.55 -1.83 17.06
CA LEU A 45 -6.32 -1.37 18.44
C LEU A 45 -4.86 -1.53 18.88
N THR A 46 -4.09 -2.38 18.21
CA THR A 46 -2.65 -2.59 18.47
C THR A 46 -1.77 -1.45 17.96
N GLY A 47 -2.28 -0.56 17.09
CA GLY A 47 -1.54 0.58 16.55
C GLY A 47 -1.48 1.83 17.45
N GLY A 48 -2.41 1.95 18.41
CA GLY A 48 -2.55 3.14 19.25
C GLY A 48 -2.82 4.44 18.46
N ASP A 49 -2.94 5.56 19.19
CA ASP A 49 -2.97 6.88 18.56
C ASP A 49 -1.56 7.33 18.20
N LEU A 50 -1.29 7.43 16.90
CA LEU A 50 -0.07 8.00 16.37
C LEU A 50 -0.09 9.52 16.58
N PHE A 51 1.00 10.03 17.16
CA PHE A 51 1.15 11.45 17.53
C PHE A 51 0.08 11.95 18.52
N GLY A 52 -0.64 11.06 19.22
CA GLY A 52 -1.65 11.42 20.22
C GLY A 52 -2.99 11.92 19.67
N PHE A 53 -3.19 11.89 18.34
CA PHE A 53 -4.46 12.29 17.72
C PHE A 53 -4.75 11.63 16.36
N ILE A 54 -3.81 10.89 15.76
CA ILE A 54 -4.02 10.19 14.49
C ILE A 54 -4.27 8.72 14.78
N PRO A 55 -5.49 8.22 14.58
CA PRO A 55 -5.76 6.80 14.76
C PRO A 55 -4.97 5.96 13.75
N GLY A 56 -4.39 4.84 14.18
CA GLY A 56 -3.72 3.90 13.26
C GLY A 56 -4.61 3.44 12.10
N TRP A 57 -5.92 3.27 12.33
CA TRP A 57 -6.88 2.92 11.28
C TRP A 57 -7.02 4.00 10.21
N ALA A 58 -6.89 5.28 10.57
CA ALA A 58 -6.99 6.37 9.61
C ALA A 58 -5.81 6.36 8.64
N LEU A 59 -4.61 6.01 9.13
CA LEU A 59 -3.42 5.84 8.29
C LEU A 59 -3.52 4.60 7.41
N TRP A 60 -4.06 3.50 7.93
CA TRP A 60 -4.27 2.27 7.17
C TRP A 60 -5.28 2.47 6.03
N VAL A 61 -6.48 3.00 6.34
CA VAL A 61 -7.50 3.35 5.32
C VAL A 61 -6.93 4.38 4.35
N GLY A 62 -6.25 5.41 4.86
CA GLY A 62 -5.60 6.43 4.06
C GLY A 62 -4.61 5.84 3.05
N ALA A 63 -3.75 4.92 3.49
CA ALA A 63 -2.77 4.25 2.63
C ALA A 63 -3.46 3.45 1.52
N ILE A 64 -4.48 2.66 1.84
CA ILE A 64 -5.23 1.88 0.84
C ILE A 64 -5.87 2.80 -0.20
N VAL A 65 -6.60 3.83 0.26
CA VAL A 65 -7.26 4.79 -0.62
C VAL A 65 -6.24 5.49 -1.52
N LEU A 66 -5.12 5.94 -0.96
CA LEU A 66 -4.06 6.61 -1.71
C LEU A 66 -3.40 5.68 -2.74
N TYR A 67 -3.20 4.40 -2.43
CA TYR A 67 -2.68 3.42 -3.39
C TYR A 67 -3.67 3.14 -4.52
N LEU A 68 -4.96 2.99 -4.22
CA LEU A 68 -5.99 2.81 -5.25
C LEU A 68 -6.09 4.04 -6.15
N VAL A 69 -6.11 5.24 -5.58
CA VAL A 69 -6.08 6.50 -6.33
C VAL A 69 -4.81 6.57 -7.19
N ALA A 70 -3.65 6.22 -6.65
CA ALA A 70 -2.40 6.19 -7.41
C ALA A 70 -2.47 5.22 -8.60
N ALA A 71 -3.01 4.02 -8.40
CA ALA A 71 -3.18 3.02 -9.46
C ALA A 71 -4.13 3.51 -10.56
N LEU A 72 -5.28 4.08 -10.19
CA LEU A 72 -6.25 4.65 -11.13
C LEU A 72 -5.65 5.83 -11.91
N MET A 73 -4.96 6.74 -11.22
CA MET A 73 -4.27 7.87 -11.85
C MET A 73 -3.16 7.39 -12.78
N LEU A 74 -2.42 6.36 -12.41
CA LEU A 74 -1.37 5.78 -13.25
C LEU A 74 -1.99 5.11 -14.49
N GLY A 75 -3.09 4.38 -14.35
CA GLY A 75 -3.87 3.80 -15.44
C GLY A 75 -4.37 4.85 -16.44
N ALA A 76 -4.86 5.98 -15.93
CA ALA A 76 -5.27 7.15 -16.72
C ALA A 76 -4.10 7.92 -17.37
N GLY A 77 -2.85 7.62 -17.01
CA GLY A 77 -1.67 8.34 -17.51
C GLY A 77 -1.47 9.72 -16.89
N ASN A 78 -1.93 9.90 -15.65
CA ASN A 78 -1.75 11.13 -14.90
C ASN A 78 -0.41 11.11 -14.13
N THR A 79 0.44 12.10 -14.39
CA THR A 79 1.77 12.19 -13.74
C THR A 79 1.70 12.49 -12.24
N LYS A 80 0.55 12.94 -11.72
CA LYS A 80 0.32 13.12 -10.28
C LYS A 80 0.18 11.78 -9.54
N ALA A 81 0.11 10.64 -10.24
CA ALA A 81 0.06 9.31 -9.65
C ALA A 81 1.25 9.04 -8.71
N SER A 82 2.44 9.58 -9.01
CA SER A 82 3.62 9.43 -8.15
C SER A 82 3.44 10.10 -6.79
N VAL A 83 2.75 11.25 -6.75
CA VAL A 83 2.51 11.98 -5.50
C VAL A 83 1.55 11.19 -4.62
N ALA A 84 0.43 10.72 -5.19
CA ALA A 84 -0.52 9.88 -4.48
C ALA A 84 0.14 8.58 -3.97
N TYR A 85 0.98 7.96 -4.81
CA TYR A 85 1.73 6.76 -4.44
C TYR A 85 2.65 6.99 -3.25
N PHE A 86 3.47 8.05 -3.27
CA PHE A 86 4.39 8.33 -2.17
C PHE A 86 3.66 8.75 -0.89
N LEU A 87 2.53 9.46 -0.99
CA LEU A 87 1.71 9.74 0.18
C LEU A 87 1.18 8.44 0.81
N GLY A 88 0.67 7.50 0.00
CA GLY A 88 0.22 6.19 0.47
C GLY A 88 1.36 5.37 1.09
N PHE A 89 2.53 5.37 0.45
CA PHE A 89 3.73 4.72 0.94
C PHE A 89 4.23 5.29 2.27
N ILE A 90 4.21 6.61 2.45
CA ILE A 90 4.63 7.22 3.71
C ILE A 90 3.65 6.83 4.83
N ALA A 91 2.34 6.88 4.56
CA ALA A 91 1.33 6.47 5.55
C ALA A 91 1.53 4.99 5.97
N ASP A 92 1.73 4.10 5.00
CA ASP A 92 1.98 2.68 5.24
C ASP A 92 3.30 2.43 5.98
N ALA A 93 4.38 3.12 5.59
CA ALA A 93 5.68 2.99 6.23
C ALA A 93 5.66 3.48 7.69
N VAL A 94 4.98 4.60 7.96
CA VAL A 94 4.80 5.13 9.33
C VAL A 94 4.00 4.15 10.17
N LEU A 95 2.90 3.61 9.63
CA LEU A 95 2.07 2.63 10.32
C LEU A 95 2.86 1.37 10.68
N ARG A 96 3.58 0.78 9.70
CA ARG A 96 4.38 -0.42 9.91
C ARG A 96 5.51 -0.20 10.90
N LEU A 97 6.19 0.94 10.82
CA LEU A 97 7.27 1.27 11.75
C LEU A 97 6.76 1.55 13.16
N ALA A 98 5.53 2.08 13.30
CA ALA A 98 4.88 2.23 14.58
C ALA A 98 4.53 0.88 15.21
N MET A 99 3.98 -0.04 14.42
CA MET A 99 3.64 -1.41 14.87
C MET A 99 4.88 -2.22 15.25
N ASP A 100 5.98 -2.06 14.53
CA ASP A 100 7.25 -2.72 14.86
C ASP A 100 7.81 -2.23 16.20
N ARG A 101 7.74 -0.92 16.47
CA ARG A 101 8.16 -0.32 17.74
C ARG A 101 7.26 -0.67 18.92
N SER A 102 5.96 -0.91 18.68
CA SER A 102 5.02 -1.30 19.73
C SER A 102 5.08 -2.79 20.09
N GLY A 103 5.96 -3.57 19.44
CA GLY A 103 6.06 -5.02 19.65
C GLY A 103 4.90 -5.81 19.04
N GLY A 104 4.06 -5.17 18.22
CA GLY A 104 2.88 -5.78 17.56
C GLY A 104 3.21 -6.71 16.39
N ASN A 105 4.48 -6.91 16.07
CA ASN A 105 4.93 -7.70 14.93
C ASN A 105 4.68 -9.21 15.09
N ALA A 106 4.29 -9.65 16.29
CA ALA A 106 4.04 -11.06 16.59
C ALA A 106 2.78 -11.64 15.91
N ASP A 107 1.76 -10.83 15.61
CA ASP A 107 0.46 -11.37 15.13
C ASP A 107 0.26 -11.30 13.61
N ILE A 108 0.83 -10.31 12.91
CA ILE A 108 0.70 -10.17 11.45
C ILE A 108 1.72 -11.07 10.73
N ALA A 109 2.94 -11.18 11.27
CA ALA A 109 3.98 -12.08 10.76
C ALA A 109 3.69 -13.56 11.07
N ALA A 110 3.08 -13.87 12.22
CA ALA A 110 2.76 -15.26 12.59
C ALA A 110 1.55 -15.85 11.84
N ARG A 111 0.70 -15.02 11.22
CA ARG A 111 -0.54 -15.48 10.57
C ARG A 111 -0.48 -15.52 9.03
N SER A 112 0.57 -14.98 8.42
CA SER A 112 0.64 -14.76 6.95
C SER A 112 1.78 -15.47 6.22
N ALA A 113 2.61 -16.23 6.93
CA ALA A 113 3.65 -17.06 6.32
C ALA A 113 3.83 -18.36 7.13
N PRO A 114 4.24 -19.49 6.51
CA PRO A 114 4.86 -20.56 7.28
C PRO A 114 5.97 -19.94 8.13
N PRO A 115 6.26 -20.48 9.34
CA PRO A 115 7.20 -19.87 10.28
C PRO A 115 8.44 -19.48 9.49
N ALA A 116 8.76 -18.19 9.46
CA ALA A 116 9.87 -17.67 8.69
C ALA A 116 11.15 -18.24 9.29
N SER A 117 11.51 -19.41 8.78
CA SER A 117 12.75 -20.13 9.00
C SER A 117 13.87 -19.28 8.41
N ASP A 118 14.79 -18.83 9.27
CA ASP A 118 16.17 -18.43 8.96
C ASP A 118 16.41 -17.43 7.81
N PHE A 119 15.50 -16.46 7.57
CA PHE A 119 15.83 -15.37 6.65
C PHE A 119 16.71 -14.31 7.35
N PRO A 120 17.90 -13.97 6.82
CA PRO A 120 18.84 -13.07 7.48
C PRO A 120 18.42 -11.59 7.48
N ILE A 121 17.32 -11.25 6.79
CA ILE A 121 16.80 -9.88 6.66
C ILE A 121 15.37 -9.88 7.16
N ASP A 122 15.07 -8.93 8.05
CA ASP A 122 13.72 -8.71 8.56
C ASP A 122 12.73 -8.39 7.42
N PRO A 123 11.60 -9.14 7.32
CA PRO A 123 10.58 -8.96 6.30
C PRO A 123 10.06 -7.53 6.17
N LEU A 124 10.04 -6.75 7.24
CA LEU A 124 9.60 -5.35 7.20
C LEU A 124 10.41 -4.54 6.19
N TRP A 125 11.73 -4.64 6.25
CA TRP A 125 12.64 -3.90 5.36
C TRP A 125 12.56 -4.39 3.92
N LEU A 126 12.30 -5.69 3.72
CA LEU A 126 12.07 -6.25 2.38
C LEU A 126 10.82 -5.66 1.74
N ILE A 127 9.71 -5.57 2.48
CA ILE A 127 8.45 -4.97 2.00
C ILE A 127 8.66 -3.50 1.68
N LEU A 128 9.24 -2.72 2.61
CA LEU A 128 9.50 -1.29 2.38
C LEU A 128 10.44 -1.05 1.20
N GLY A 129 11.49 -1.86 1.05
CA GLY A 129 12.40 -1.80 -0.09
C GLY A 129 11.71 -2.11 -1.42
N ALA A 130 10.89 -3.16 -1.47
CA ALA A 130 10.14 -3.52 -2.66
C ALA A 130 9.14 -2.42 -3.08
N LEU A 131 8.41 -1.85 -2.12
CA LEU A 131 7.49 -0.74 -2.36
C LEU A 131 8.23 0.52 -2.81
N PHE A 132 9.39 0.81 -2.21
CA PHE A 132 10.20 1.93 -2.65
C PHE A 132 10.62 1.79 -4.12
N LEU A 133 11.08 0.60 -4.52
CA LEU A 133 11.41 0.31 -5.93
C LEU A 133 10.19 0.44 -6.85
N LEU A 134 9.02 0.00 -6.39
CA LEU A 134 7.76 0.20 -7.12
C LEU A 134 7.44 1.69 -7.29
N GLY A 135 7.65 2.51 -6.26
CA GLY A 135 7.52 3.97 -6.32
C GLY A 135 8.48 4.63 -7.31
N VAL A 136 9.74 4.18 -7.33
CA VAL A 136 10.72 4.61 -8.35
C VAL A 136 10.20 4.32 -9.76
N LEU A 137 9.61 3.15 -9.97
CA LEU A 137 9.04 2.78 -11.27
C LEU A 137 7.84 3.68 -11.65
N VAL A 138 6.99 4.04 -10.69
CA VAL A 138 5.91 5.03 -10.90
C VAL A 138 6.47 6.38 -11.34
N VAL A 139 7.57 6.86 -10.72
CA VAL A 139 8.24 8.12 -11.11
C VAL A 139 8.81 8.03 -12.54
N VAL A 140 9.47 6.93 -12.87
CA VAL A 140 10.04 6.72 -14.22
C VAL A 140 8.92 6.76 -15.27
N LEU A 141 7.79 6.11 -15.00
CA LEU A 141 6.62 6.13 -15.87
C LEU A 141 6.02 7.54 -16.01
N ALA A 142 5.89 8.28 -14.91
CA ALA A 142 5.38 9.66 -14.91
C ALA A 142 6.31 10.62 -15.70
N ARG A 143 7.63 10.50 -15.52
CA ARG A 143 8.62 11.30 -16.26
C ARG A 143 8.58 11.00 -17.76
N ARG A 144 8.47 9.73 -18.15
CA ARG A 144 8.38 9.33 -19.57
C ARG A 144 7.11 9.86 -20.24
N GLN A 145 5.99 9.96 -19.53
CA GLN A 145 4.76 10.53 -20.05
C GLN A 145 4.87 12.03 -20.36
N ARG A 146 5.57 12.82 -19.53
CA ARG A 146 5.80 14.25 -19.82
C ARG A 146 6.59 14.46 -21.10
N ARG A 147 7.61 13.64 -21.36
CA ARG A 147 8.44 13.72 -22.57
C ARG A 147 7.67 13.41 -23.86
N HIS A 148 6.56 12.69 -23.77
CA HIS A 148 5.75 12.31 -24.93
C HIS A 148 4.72 13.37 -25.34
N ARG A 149 4.51 14.41 -24.50
CA ARG A 149 3.72 15.59 -24.88
C ARG A 149 4.63 16.50 -25.71
N ILE A 150 4.51 16.40 -27.02
CA ILE A 150 5.22 17.27 -27.96
C ILE A 150 4.75 18.71 -27.71
N PRO A 151 5.62 19.66 -27.32
CA PRO A 151 5.28 21.07 -27.30
C PRO A 151 5.09 21.52 -28.75
N GLY A 152 3.85 21.78 -29.19
CA GLY A 152 3.59 22.24 -30.56
C GLY A 152 2.20 22.00 -31.14
N GLN A 153 1.30 21.25 -30.49
CA GLN A 153 -0.07 21.05 -31.01
C GLN A 153 -1.07 22.19 -30.69
N LEU A 154 -0.58 23.44 -30.67
CA LEU A 154 -1.43 24.63 -30.79
C LEU A 154 -0.97 25.42 -32.02
N SER A 155 -1.08 24.80 -33.19
CA SER A 155 -1.22 25.53 -34.45
C SER A 155 -2.52 25.03 -35.06
N PHE A 156 -3.58 25.84 -34.95
CA PHE A 156 -4.56 26.19 -35.98
C PHE A 156 -5.62 27.07 -35.31
#